data_AF-A0A3A4W8N1-F1
#
_entry.id   AF-A0A3A4W8N1-F1
#
_cell.length_a   1.000
_cell.length_b   1.000
_cell.length_c   1.000
_cell.angle_alpha   90.00
_cell.angle_beta   90.00
_cell.angle_gamma   90.00
#
_symmetry.space_group_name_H-M   'P 1'
#
loop_
_entity.id
_entity.type
_entity.pdbx_description
1 polymer ?
#
loop_
_entity_poly.entity_id
_entity_poly.type
_entity_poly.pdbx_seq_one_letter_code
_entity_poly.pdbx_strand_id
1 'polypeptide(L)' 'MFVAGLPLFAWFGILLLSLILLQVLMGRRVLKVDFRLHRVNGYVILSVGLVHAFLALRFLLG' A
#
# COMPACT_ATOMS: atom_id res chain seq x y z
N MET A 1 11.37 8.75 11.74
CA MET A 1 12.08 7.45 11.79
C MET A 1 12.51 7.11 10.37
N PHE A 2 13.79 6.84 10.17
CA PHE A 2 14.36 6.52 8.85
C PHE A 2 14.77 5.06 8.82
N VAL A 3 14.59 4.41 7.69
CA VAL A 3 15.01 3.04 7.41
C VAL A 3 15.74 3.07 6.07
N ALA A 4 16.95 2.51 6.01
CA ALA A 4 17.76 2.47 4.78
C ALA A 4 17.83 3.82 4.02
N GLY A 5 17.97 4.93 4.76
CA GLY A 5 18.11 6.28 4.19
C GLY A 5 16.80 6.99 3.80
N LEU A 6 15.65 6.30 3.80
CA LEU A 6 14.35 6.90 3.50
C LEU A 6 13.48 6.98 4.76
N PRO A 7 12.60 8.00 4.88
CA PRO A 7 11.67 8.08 6.00
C PRO A 7 10.66 6.94 5.92
N LEU A 8 10.26 6.42 7.09
CA LEU A 8 9.39 5.24 7.18
C LEU A 8 8.07 5.40 6.39
N PHE A 9 7.48 6.60 6.36
CA PHE A 9 6.26 6.85 5.60
C PHE A 9 6.47 6.64 4.08
N ALA A 10 7.65 6.97 3.55
CA ALA A 10 7.96 6.79 2.13
C ALA A 10 8.02 5.30 1.75
N TRP A 11 8.57 4.45 2.61
CA TRP A 11 8.52 3.00 2.42
C TRP A 11 7.10 2.45 2.37
N PHE A 12 6.24 2.93 3.27
CA PHE A 12 4.81 2.59 3.23
C PHE A 12 4.14 3.08 1.94
N GLY A 13 4.57 4.23 1.41
CA GLY A 13 4.08 4.75 0.12
C GLY A 13 4.47 3.84 -1.05
N ILE A 14 5.72 3.38 -1.09
CA ILE A 14 6.20 2.42 -2.10
C ILE A 14 5.41 1.12 -2.01
N LEU A 15 5.25 0.56 -0.80
CA LEU A 15 4.46 -0.66 -0.58
C LEU A 15 3.01 -0.47 -1.04
N LEU A 16 2.36 0.63 -0.66
CA LEU A 16 0.99 0.93 -1.04
C LEU A 16 0.83 1.02 -2.56
N LEU A 17 1.78 1.69 -3.24
CA LEU A 17 1.80 1.77 -4.70
C LEU A 17 1.93 0.39 -5.34
N SER A 18 2.84 -0.45 -4.85
CA SER A 18 3.00 -1.83 -5.34
C SER A 18 1.72 -2.66 -5.18
N LEU A 19 1.04 -2.55 -4.03
CA LEU A 19 -0.23 -3.25 -3.77
C LEU A 19 -1.35 -2.75 -4.68
N ILE A 20 -1.44 -1.45 -4.95
CA ILE A 20 -2.42 -0.86 -5.88
C ILE A 20 -2.16 -1.35 -7.31
N LEU A 21 -0.91 -1.38 -7.77
CA LEU A 21 -0.57 -1.92 -9.08
C LEU A 21 -0.99 -3.39 -9.18
N LEU A 22 -0.70 -4.18 -8.14
CA LEU A 22 -1.17 -5.57 -8.06
C LEU A 22 -2.71 -5.65 -8.14
N GLN A 23 -3.44 -4.80 -7.41
CA GLN A 23 -4.90 -4.74 -7.45
C GLN A 23 -5.44 -4.48 -8.85
N VAL A 24 -4.84 -3.52 -9.58
CA VAL A 24 -5.22 -3.18 -10.94
C VAL A 24 -4.93 -4.33 -11.90
N LEU A 25 -3.76 -4.98 -11.78
CA LEU A 25 -3.40 -6.14 -12.61
C LEU A 25 -4.35 -7.33 -12.39
N MET A 26 -4.74 -7.58 -11.16
CA MET A 26 -5.73 -8.61 -10.81
C MET A 26 -7.13 -8.24 -11.34
N GLY A 27 -7.56 -6.98 -11.16
CA GLY A 27 -8.86 -6.49 -11.63
C GLY A 27 -8.98 -6.50 -13.16
N ARG A 28 -7.88 -6.25 -13.87
CA ARG A 28 -7.80 -6.35 -15.34
C ARG A 28 -7.61 -7.78 -15.85
N ARG A 29 -7.58 -8.79 -14.96
CA ARG A 29 -7.32 -10.20 -15.30
C ARG A 29 -6.00 -10.45 -16.05
N VAL A 30 -5.04 -9.53 -15.93
CA VAL A 30 -3.67 -9.74 -16.42
C VAL A 30 -3.02 -10.83 -15.56
N LEU A 31 -3.22 -10.73 -14.25
CA LEU A 31 -2.95 -11.80 -13.30
C LEU A 31 -4.24 -12.56 -13.04
N LYS A 32 -4.28 -13.83 -13.46
CA LYS A 32 -5.42 -14.72 -13.22
C LYS A 32 -5.35 -15.25 -11.79
N VAL A 33 -6.05 -14.58 -10.90
CA VAL A 33 -6.18 -14.97 -9.49
C VAL A 33 -7.65 -15.02 -9.11
N ASP A 34 -7.95 -15.74 -8.05
CA ASP A 34 -9.30 -15.80 -7.51
C ASP A 34 -9.78 -14.42 -7.05
N PHE A 35 -11.06 -14.14 -7.28
CA PHE A 35 -11.69 -12.90 -6.85
C PHE A 35 -11.65 -12.71 -5.32
N ARG A 36 -11.51 -13.81 -4.55
CA ARG A 36 -11.27 -13.75 -3.10
C ARG A 36 -9.95 -13.05 -2.78
N LEU A 37 -8.87 -13.38 -3.49
CA LEU A 37 -7.56 -12.74 -3.30
C LEU A 37 -7.59 -11.26 -3.71
N HIS A 38 -8.31 -10.92 -4.77
CA HIS A 38 -8.53 -9.52 -5.15
C HIS A 38 -9.23 -8.71 -4.04
N ARG A 39 -10.24 -9.30 -3.37
CA ARG A 39 -10.89 -8.65 -2.23
C ARG A 39 -9.97 -8.52 -1.02
N VAL A 40 -9.23 -9.58 -0.68
CA VAL A 40 -8.26 -9.55 0.42
C VAL A 40 -7.20 -8.47 0.18
N ASN A 41 -6.64 -8.39 -1.03
CA ASN A 41 -5.67 -7.35 -1.37
C ASN A 41 -6.29 -5.95 -1.27
N GLY A 42 -7.55 -5.77 -1.65
CA GLY A 42 -8.29 -4.52 -1.44
C GLY A 42 -8.37 -4.11 0.04
N TYR A 43 -8.67 -5.04 0.95
CA TYR A 43 -8.67 -4.76 2.39
C TYR A 43 -7.26 -4.43 2.92
N VAL A 44 -6.24 -5.14 2.45
CA VAL A 44 -4.84 -4.88 2.81
C VAL A 44 -4.43 -3.46 2.37
N ILE A 45 -4.76 -3.05 1.15
CA ILE A 45 -4.50 -1.68 0.66
C ILE A 45 -5.15 -0.64 1.56
N LEU A 46 -6.40 -0.88 1.96
CA LEU A 46 -7.14 0.02 2.84
C LEU A 46 -6.44 0.19 4.20
N SER A 47 -6.05 -0.92 4.84
CA SER A 47 -5.33 -0.90 6.11
C SER A 47 -3.95 -0.24 5.99
N VAL A 48 -3.17 -0.60 4.97
CA VAL A 48 -1.83 -0.02 4.73
C VAL A 48 -1.93 1.47 4.40
N GLY A 49 -2.95 1.88 3.65
CA GLY A 49 -3.21 3.28 3.30
C GLY A 49 -3.53 4.15 4.51
N LEU A 50 -4.33 3.64 5.45
CA LEU A 50 -4.59 4.33 6.72
C LEU A 50 -3.32 4.52 7.55
N VAL A 51 -2.48 3.48 7.65
CA VAL A 51 -1.19 3.56 8.35
C VAL A 51 -0.25 4.55 7.65
N HIS A 52 -0.18 4.51 6.32
CA HIS A 52 0.63 5.43 5.53
C HIS A 52 0.20 6.89 5.76
N ALA A 53 -1.09 7.18 5.71
CA ALA A 53 -1.63 8.51 5.96
C ALA A 53 -1.31 9.01 7.38
N PHE A 54 -1.47 8.15 8.39
CA PHE A 54 -1.11 8.49 9.78
C PHE A 54 0.38 8.78 9.94
N LEU A 55 1.26 7.97 9.34
CA LEU A 55 2.71 8.17 9.38
C LEU A 55 3.14 9.43 8.63
N ALA A 56 2.52 9.73 7.49
CA ALA A 56 2.78 10.94 6.73
C ALA A 56 2.35 12.20 7.50
N LEU A 57 1.16 12.16 8.13
CA LEU A 57 0.69 13.25 8.98
C LEU A 57 1.64 13.49 10.16
N ARG A 58 2.08 12.42 10.83
CA ARG A 58 3.07 12.51 11.91
C ARG A 58 4.40 13.10 11.45
N PHE A 59 4.85 12.76 10.24
CA PHE A 59 6.09 13.31 9.68
C PHE A 59 5.94 14.78 9.27
N LEU A 60 4.75 15.21 8.88
CA LEU A 60 4.47 16.60 8.52
C LEU A 60 4.35 17.52 9.76
N LEU A 61 3.76 17.00 10.84
CA LEU A 61 3.46 17.78 12.05
C LEU A 61 4.56 17.76 13.12
N GLY A 62 5.57 16.91 12.99
CA GLY A 62 6.66 16.76 13.96
C GLY A 62 8.02 16.97 13.30
#